data_AF-A0A443RS32-F1
#
_entry.id   AF-A0A443RS32-F1
#
_cell.length_a   1.000
_cell.length_b   1.000
_cell.length_c   1.000
_cell.angle_alpha   90.00
_cell.angle_beta   90.00
_cell.angle_gamma   90.00
#
_symmetry.space_group_name_H-M   'P 1'
#
loop_
_entity.id
_entity.type
_entity.pdbx_description
1 polymer ?
#
loop_
_entity_poly.entity_id
_entity_poly.type
_entity_poly.pdbx_seq_one_letter_code
_entity_poly.pdbx_strand_id
1 'polypeptide(L)'
;MPYTKVLNHNYLKEFISVVQPLLIGTIIRYFSSKDLVNNVTATDARNASIMLCFSLCFQSIIRNHFYIHTQRIAIRVKTAISVLVFEKILRIRQTTTETSVGQILNLFTNDLNKFD
;
A
#
# COMPACT_ATOMS: atom_id res chain seq x y z
N MET A 1 7.37 17.56 5.62
CA MET A 1 6.29 17.45 4.62
C MET A 1 6.05 15.98 4.25
N PRO A 2 5.18 15.25 4.97
CA PRO A 2 4.80 13.87 4.63
C PRO A 2 3.83 13.78 3.43
N TYR A 3 2.98 14.80 3.25
CA TYR A 3 1.95 14.84 2.18
C TYR A 3 2.52 14.81 0.77
N THR A 4 3.65 15.49 0.53
CA THR A 4 4.28 15.53 -0.81
C THR A 4 4.81 14.16 -1.25
N LYS A 5 5.27 13.32 -0.30
CA LYS A 5 5.75 11.97 -0.60
C LYS A 5 4.62 11.01 -0.98
N VAL A 6 3.48 11.11 -0.30
CA VAL A 6 2.28 10.32 -0.61
C VAL A 6 1.71 10.72 -1.97
N LEU A 7 1.65 12.03 -2.23
CA LEU A 7 1.18 12.57 -3.50
C LEU A 7 2.05 12.10 -4.68
N ASN A 8 3.38 12.19 -4.55
CA ASN A 8 4.31 11.71 -5.58
C ASN A 8 4.19 10.20 -5.83
N HIS A 9 3.98 9.40 -4.78
CA HIS A 9 3.75 7.96 -4.91
C HIS A 9 2.47 7.65 -5.70
N ASN A 10 1.39 8.40 -5.44
CA ASN A 10 0.12 8.23 -6.13
C ASN A 10 0.22 8.55 -7.62
N TYR A 11 0.86 9.67 -7.98
CA TYR A 11 1.09 10.02 -9.40
C TYR A 11 1.93 8.96 -10.13
N LEU A 12 3.00 8.45 -9.51
CA LEU A 12 3.82 7.38 -10.09
C LEU A 12 3.02 6.09 -10.30
N LYS A 13 2.16 5.73 -9.34
CA LYS A 13 1.30 4.54 -9.43
C LYS A 13 0.30 4.67 -10.58
N GLU A 14 -0.34 5.84 -10.70
CA GLU A 14 -1.32 6.13 -11.75
C GLU A 14 -0.67 6.07 -13.14
N PHE A 15 0.51 6.65 -13.30
CA PHE A 15 1.28 6.56 -14.55
C PHE A 15 1.60 5.11 -14.93
N ILE A 16 2.10 4.29 -14.00
CA ILE A 16 2.41 2.88 -14.24
C ILE A 16 1.16 2.09 -14.63
N SER A 17 0.01 2.41 -14.01
CA SER A 17 -1.27 1.77 -14.32
C SER A 17 -1.76 2.02 -15.75
N VAL A 18 -1.29 3.11 -16.38
CA VAL A 18 -1.58 3.42 -17.79
C VAL A 18 -0.57 2.76 -18.72
N VAL A 19 0.72 2.73 -18.35
CA VAL A 19 1.80 2.20 -19.22
C VAL A 19 1.78 0.67 -19.31
N GLN A 20 1.54 -0.05 -18.21
CA GLN A 20 1.51 -1.52 -18.20
C GLN A 20 0.50 -2.15 -19.18
N PRO A 21 -0.78 -1.73 -19.23
CA PRO A 21 -1.74 -2.30 -20.18
C PRO A 21 -1.39 -1.98 -21.64
N LEU A 22 -0.72 -0.85 -21.92
CA LEU A 22 -0.22 -0.55 -23.26
C LEU A 22 0.87 -1.53 -23.70
N LEU A 23 1.83 -1.84 -22.81
CA LEU A 23 2.88 -2.84 -23.07
C LEU A 23 2.29 -4.24 -23.30
N ILE A 24 1.32 -4.64 -22.48
CA ILE A 24 0.59 -5.91 -22.65
C ILE A 24 -0.16 -5.91 -23.99
N GLY A 25 -0.79 -4.78 -24.37
CA GLY A 25 -1.46 -4.62 -25.66
C GLY A 25 -0.53 -4.86 -26.85
N THR A 26 0.72 -4.38 -26.80
CA THR A 26 1.74 -4.64 -27.83
C THR A 26 2.09 -6.13 -27.92
N ILE A 27 2.23 -6.80 -26.78
CA ILE A 27 2.52 -8.24 -26.72
C ILE A 27 1.34 -9.05 -27.30
N ILE A 28 0.10 -8.72 -26.92
CA ILE A 28 -1.10 -9.40 -27.43
C ILE A 28 -1.25 -9.19 -28.94
N ARG A 29 -1.01 -7.97 -29.44
CA ARG A 29 -1.07 -7.67 -30.89
C ARG A 29 -0.05 -8.49 -31.67
N TYR A 30 1.16 -8.68 -31.14
CA TYR A 30 2.16 -9.56 -31.73
C TYR A 30 1.65 -11.01 -31.87
N PHE A 31 1.04 -11.56 -30.82
CA PHE A 31 0.51 -12.93 -30.86
C PHE A 31 -0.79 -13.08 -31.65
N SER A 32 -1.57 -12.01 -31.80
CA SER A 32 -2.86 -12.02 -32.52
C SER A 32 -2.72 -11.73 -34.02
N SER A 33 -1.60 -11.18 -34.49
CA SER A 33 -1.43 -10.82 -35.90
C SER A 33 -1.03 -12.05 -36.72
N LYS A 34 -1.96 -12.59 -37.52
CA LYS A 34 -1.67 -13.56 -38.59
C LYS A 34 -1.36 -12.88 -39.94
N ASP A 35 -1.63 -11.58 -40.06
CA ASP A 35 -1.55 -10.85 -41.33
C ASP A 35 -0.50 -9.73 -41.31
N LEU A 36 0.26 -9.71 -42.41
CA LEU A 36 1.52 -8.97 -42.69
C LEU A 36 1.42 -7.43 -42.72
N VAL A 37 0.30 -6.83 -42.28
CA VAL A 37 0.04 -5.39 -42.47
C VAL A 37 0.48 -4.54 -41.27
N ASN A 38 0.59 -5.13 -40.07
CA ASN A 38 1.03 -4.46 -38.85
C ASN A 38 2.08 -5.29 -38.10
N ASN A 39 3.22 -5.54 -38.74
CA ASN A 39 4.28 -6.39 -38.18
C ASN A 39 4.95 -5.72 -36.97
N VAL A 40 4.32 -5.84 -35.79
CA VAL A 40 5.06 -5.77 -34.53
C VAL A 40 6.14 -6.83 -34.63
N THR A 41 7.40 -6.42 -34.59
CA THR A 41 8.50 -7.36 -34.80
C THR A 41 8.65 -8.23 -33.56
N ALA A 42 9.14 -9.47 -33.70
CA ALA A 42 9.50 -10.32 -32.56
C ALA A 42 10.41 -9.58 -31.55
N THR A 43 11.28 -8.71 -32.06
CA THR A 43 12.14 -7.82 -31.27
C THR A 43 11.32 -6.82 -30.44
N ASP A 44 10.26 -6.23 -30.99
CA ASP A 44 9.41 -5.26 -30.30
C ASP A 44 8.60 -5.92 -29.19
N ALA A 45 8.04 -7.11 -29.46
CA ALA A 45 7.32 -7.89 -28.47
C ALA A 45 8.23 -8.36 -27.32
N ARG A 46 9.47 -8.77 -27.64
CA ARG A 46 10.49 -9.13 -26.65
C ARG A 46 10.87 -7.91 -25.80
N ASN A 47 11.11 -6.77 -26.44
CA ASN A 47 11.45 -5.53 -25.73
C ASN A 47 10.30 -5.07 -24.82
N ALA A 48 9.06 -5.12 -25.31
CA ALA A 48 7.86 -4.81 -24.52
C ALA A 48 7.72 -5.74 -23.30
N SER A 49 8.03 -7.04 -23.47
CA SER A 49 8.01 -8.02 -22.38
C SER A 49 9.07 -7.72 -21.31
N ILE A 50 10.29 -7.37 -21.73
CA ILE A 50 11.36 -6.97 -20.80
C ILE A 50 10.98 -5.70 -20.04
N MET A 51 10.45 -4.69 -20.73
CA MET A 51 9.97 -3.45 -20.12
C MET A 51 8.83 -3.71 -19.13
N LEU A 52 7.91 -4.62 -19.45
CA LEU A 52 6.82 -5.01 -18.57
C LEU A 52 7.36 -5.66 -17.28
N CYS A 53 8.26 -6.63 -17.40
CA CYS A 53 8.92 -7.26 -16.24
C CYS A 53 9.63 -6.23 -15.36
N PHE A 54 10.40 -5.33 -15.97
CA PHE A 54 11.09 -4.26 -15.23
C PHE A 54 10.09 -3.34 -14.51
N SER A 55 9.00 -2.96 -15.18
CA SER A 55 7.95 -2.11 -14.59
C SER A 55 7.30 -2.77 -13.37
N LEU A 56 7.04 -4.08 -13.43
CA LEU A 56 6.44 -4.85 -12.34
C LEU A 56 7.40 -4.96 -11.14
N CYS A 57 8.67 -5.26 -11.40
CA CYS A 57 9.71 -5.30 -10.36
C CYS A 57 9.87 -3.95 -9.67
N PHE A 58 9.98 -2.87 -10.46
CA PHE A 58 10.09 -1.51 -9.95
C PHE A 58 8.89 -1.13 -9.09
N GLN A 59 7.68 -1.40 -9.58
CA GLN A 59 6.44 -1.14 -8.84
C GLN A 59 6.39 -1.93 -7.53
N SER A 60 6.85 -3.19 -7.53
CA SER A 60 6.89 -4.04 -6.34
C SER A 60 7.83 -3.46 -5.27
N ILE A 61 9.02 -3.02 -5.65
CA ILE A 61 10.00 -2.42 -4.75
C ILE A 61 9.43 -1.15 -4.10
N ILE A 62 8.85 -0.24 -4.90
CA ILE A 62 8.28 1.01 -4.39
C ILE A 62 7.13 0.73 -3.42
N ARG A 63 6.20 -0.17 -3.79
CA ARG A 63 5.08 -0.53 -2.92
C ARG A 63 5.56 -1.10 -1.60
N ASN A 64 6.50 -2.04 -1.64
CA ASN A 64 7.04 -2.67 -0.43
C ASN A 64 7.72 -1.63 0.48
N HIS A 65 8.53 -0.76 -0.09
CA HIS A 65 9.19 0.30 0.67
C HIS A 65 8.17 1.24 1.31
N PHE A 66 7.18 1.74 0.56
CA PHE A 66 6.13 2.62 1.09
C PHE A 66 5.28 1.93 2.16
N TYR A 67 4.95 0.64 1.96
CA TYR A 67 4.24 -0.17 2.94
C TYR A 67 5.01 -0.27 4.25
N ILE A 68 6.30 -0.62 4.20
CA ILE A 68 7.16 -0.69 5.39
C ILE A 68 7.22 0.65 6.13
N HIS A 69 7.33 1.78 5.40
CA HIS A 69 7.31 3.11 6.02
C HIS A 69 6.00 3.40 6.72
N THR A 70 4.87 3.15 6.07
CA THR A 70 3.54 3.36 6.64
C THR A 70 3.32 2.46 7.85
N GLN A 71 3.70 1.18 7.77
CA GLN A 71 3.60 0.21 8.85
C GLN A 71 4.44 0.62 10.08
N ARG A 72 5.66 1.12 9.87
CA ARG A 72 6.48 1.64 10.98
C ARG A 72 5.82 2.79 11.71
N ILE A 73 5.12 3.67 11.00
CA ILE A 73 4.37 4.77 11.61
C ILE A 73 3.15 4.20 12.35
N ALA A 74 2.41 3.28 11.74
CA ALA A 74 1.25 2.65 12.34
C ALA A 74 1.58 1.95 13.67
N ILE A 75 2.66 1.17 13.72
CA ILE A 75 3.12 0.50 14.95
C ILE A 75 3.42 1.52 16.04
N ARG A 76 4.17 2.59 15.73
CA ARG A 76 4.50 3.64 16.72
C ARG A 76 3.25 4.33 17.27
N VAL A 77 2.30 4.65 16.40
CA VAL A 77 1.03 5.28 16.78
C VAL A 77 0.21 4.34 17.65
N LYS A 78 0.08 3.06 17.27
CA LYS A 78 -0.61 2.04 18.06
C LYS A 78 0.00 1.90 19.45
N THR A 79 1.33 1.78 19.56
CA THR A 79 2.00 1.70 20.86
C THR A 79 1.76 2.96 21.71
N ALA A 80 1.87 4.16 21.12
CA ALA A 80 1.65 5.41 21.85
C ALA A 80 0.20 5.53 22.37
N ILE A 81 -0.78 5.21 21.53
CA ILE A 81 -2.20 5.24 21.90
C ILE A 81 -2.50 4.24 23.02
N SER A 82 -1.96 3.01 22.94
CA SER A 82 -2.11 2.01 24.00
C SER A 82 -1.60 2.50 25.36
N VAL A 83 -0.43 3.15 25.38
CA VAL A 83 0.14 3.71 26.63
C VAL A 83 -0.72 4.86 27.17
N LEU A 84 -1.11 5.81 26.31
CA LEU A 84 -1.91 6.97 26.72
C LEU A 84 -3.27 6.56 27.29
N VAL A 85 -3.94 5.59 26.65
CA VAL A 85 -5.24 5.10 27.12
C VAL A 85 -5.09 4.33 28.42
N PHE A 86 -4.06 3.50 28.55
CA PHE A 86 -3.77 2.82 29.80
C PHE A 86 -3.53 3.80 30.96
N GLU A 87 -2.70 4.83 30.75
CA GLU A 87 -2.48 5.88 31.76
C GLU A 87 -3.77 6.63 32.11
N LYS A 88 -4.60 6.95 31.12
CA LYS A 88 -5.85 7.70 31.33
C LYS A 88 -6.84 6.88 32.16
N ILE A 89 -6.97 5.58 31.86
CA ILE A 89 -7.82 4.67 32.61
C ILE A 89 -7.34 4.55 34.06
N LEU A 90 -6.03 4.42 34.28
CA LEU A 90 -5.47 4.36 35.64
C LEU A 90 -5.72 5.63 36.45
N ARG A 91 -5.60 6.82 35.84
CA ARG A 91 -5.90 8.10 36.51
C ARG A 91 -7.40 8.23 36.86
N ILE A 92 -8.30 7.79 35.97
CA ILE A 92 -9.75 7.81 36.22
C ILE A 92 -10.15 6.83 37.35
N ARG A 93 -9.48 5.67 37.42
CA ARG A 93 -9.72 4.68 38.49
C ARG A 93 -9.39 5.22 39.89
N GLN A 94 -8.43 6.14 40.00
CA GLN A 94 -8.12 6.80 41.28
C GLN A 94 -9.25 7.74 41.73
N THR A 95 -10.09 8.21 40.80
CA THR A 95 -11.17 9.17 41.07
C THR A 95 -12.57 8.54 41.09
N THR A 96 -12.75 7.30 40.62
CA THR A 96 -14.07 6.66 40.47
C THR A 96 -13.99 5.16 40.72
N THR A 97 -14.79 4.65 41.65
CA THR A 97 -14.81 3.23 42.10
C THR A 97 -15.68 2.31 41.23
N GLU A 98 -16.47 2.84 40.28
CA GLU A 98 -17.62 2.11 39.70
C GLU A 98 -17.56 1.78 38.19
N THR A 99 -16.37 1.71 37.57
CA THR A 99 -16.27 1.21 36.18
C THR A 99 -15.30 0.05 36.07
N SER A 100 -15.78 -1.11 35.58
CA SER A 100 -14.94 -2.28 35.32
C SER A 100 -13.94 -1.94 34.22
N VAL A 101 -12.69 -1.69 34.61
CA VAL A 101 -11.54 -1.43 33.74
C VAL A 101 -11.45 -2.44 32.58
N GLY A 102 -11.88 -3.69 32.82
CA GLY A 102 -11.93 -4.74 31.80
C GLY A 102 -12.90 -4.46 30.65
N GLN A 103 -14.05 -3.82 30.90
CA GLN A 103 -15.02 -3.49 29.84
C GLN A 103 -14.50 -2.38 28.92
N ILE A 104 -13.86 -1.35 29.50
CA ILE A 104 -13.28 -0.24 28.73
C ILE A 104 -12.09 -0.75 27.90
N LEU A 105 -11.23 -1.58 28.47
CA LEU A 105 -10.10 -2.18 27.75
C LEU A 105 -10.55 -3.13 26.64
N ASN A 106 -11.61 -3.90 26.86
CA ASN A 106 -12.16 -4.81 25.85
C ASN A 106 -12.73 -4.04 24.65
N LEU A 107 -13.52 -2.98 24.90
CA LEU A 107 -14.00 -2.09 23.83
C LEU A 107 -12.85 -1.41 23.10
N PHE A 108 -11.89 -0.85 23.83
CA PHE A 108 -10.75 -0.15 23.26
C PHE A 108 -9.84 -1.07 22.41
N THR A 109 -9.56 -2.28 22.88
CA THR A 109 -8.75 -3.25 22.14
C THR A 109 -9.47 -3.74 20.88
N ASN A 110 -10.80 -3.92 20.96
CA ASN A 110 -11.62 -4.24 19.81
C ASN A 110 -11.59 -3.13 18.75
N ASP A 111 -11.63 -1.87 19.18
CA ASP A 111 -11.51 -0.72 18.26
C ASP A 111 -10.10 -0.63 17.64
N LEU A 112 -9.04 -0.83 18.43
CA LEU A 112 -7.65 -0.82 17.93
C LEU A 112 -7.37 -1.89 16.86
N ASN A 113 -7.95 -3.08 17.01
CA ASN A 113 -7.83 -4.15 16.03
C ASN A 113 -8.58 -3.83 14.73
N LYS A 114 -9.59 -2.97 14.77
CA LYS A 114 -10.37 -2.54 13.61
C LYS A 114 -9.70 -1.38 12.85
N PHE A 115 -8.71 -0.74 13.46
CA PHE A 115 -7.89 0.34 12.90
C PHE A 115 -6.57 -0.15 12.24
N ASP A 116 -6.21 -1.44 12.37
CA ASP A 116 -5.21 -2.09 11.48
C ASP A 116 -5.83 -2.41 10.11
#